data_AF-A0A8B3F2M1-F1
#
_entry.id   AF-A0A8B3F2M1-F1
#
_cell.length_a   1.000
_cell.length_b   1.000
_cell.length_c   1.000
_cell.angle_alpha   90.00
_cell.angle_beta   90.00
_cell.angle_gamma   90.00
#
_symmetry.space_group_name_H-M   'P 1'
#
loop_
_entity.id
_entity.type
_entity.pdbx_description
1 polymer ?
#
loop_
_entity_poly.entity_id
_entity_poly.type
_entity_poly.pdbx_seq_one_letter_code
_entity_poly.pdbx_strand_id
1 'polypeptide(L)'
;MKDYTLKEVQGYSSGQFSEKAQTVTYIYKKNELPIATGKVVVKYIDTEGKSILKDVVRTGTVGEDYITEEKNISGYTFQGIRGNSKGKYTDKIQTITYVYTKNHIIKPKDELVNSGTKIINKTNPKVKNSSSEKSQKLPETGENKKRSILFFISGLTLITLGPLGGSVK
;
A
#
# COMPACT_ATOMS: atom_id res chain seq x y z
N MET A 1 34.04 -19.82 12.06
CA MET A 1 32.61 -19.56 11.75
C MET A 1 32.28 -18.16 12.21
N LYS A 2 31.96 -17.21 11.31
CA LYS A 2 31.83 -15.77 11.67
C LYS A 2 30.60 -15.44 12.53
N ASP A 3 29.57 -16.27 12.48
CA ASP A 3 28.27 -16.02 13.15
C ASP A 3 28.04 -16.94 14.35
N TYR A 4 29.11 -17.49 14.93
CA TYR A 4 29.03 -18.39 16.09
C TYR A 4 30.06 -17.98 17.15
N THR A 5 29.67 -18.05 18.41
CA THR A 5 30.53 -17.86 19.57
C THR A 5 30.75 -19.21 20.25
N LEU A 6 32.00 -19.52 20.62
CA LEU A 6 32.31 -20.72 21.42
C LEU A 6 31.58 -20.59 22.76
N LYS A 7 30.70 -21.54 23.05
CA LYS A 7 29.93 -21.57 24.30
C LYS A 7 30.64 -22.40 25.35
N GLU A 8 31.11 -23.58 24.96
CA GLU A 8 31.60 -24.59 25.91
C GLU A 8 32.57 -25.54 25.20
N VAL A 9 33.59 -25.98 25.93
CA VAL A 9 34.48 -27.06 25.50
C VAL A 9 34.30 -28.21 26.49
N GLN A 10 34.00 -29.40 25.97
CA GLN A 10 33.84 -30.61 26.77
C GLN A 10 35.01 -31.55 26.50
N GLY A 11 35.62 -32.06 27.57
CA GLY A 11 36.86 -32.83 27.53
C GLY A 11 38.10 -31.95 27.76
N TYR A 12 39.28 -32.55 27.63
CA TYR A 12 40.55 -31.86 27.83
C TYR A 12 41.05 -31.25 26.51
N SER A 13 41.05 -29.93 26.42
CA SER A 13 41.51 -29.19 25.22
C SER A 13 43.03 -29.27 25.00
N SER A 14 43.77 -29.87 25.94
CA SER A 14 45.20 -30.17 25.84
C SER A 14 45.51 -31.47 26.60
N GLY A 15 46.52 -32.21 26.15
CA GLY A 15 46.92 -33.48 26.76
C GLY A 15 47.98 -34.21 25.95
N GLN A 16 48.41 -35.37 26.46
CA GLN A 16 49.35 -36.28 25.81
C GLN A 16 48.60 -37.38 25.05
N PHE A 17 49.19 -37.88 23.96
CA PHE A 17 48.63 -39.03 23.25
C PHE A 17 48.68 -40.29 24.13
N SER A 18 47.65 -41.12 24.01
CA SER A 18 47.53 -42.40 24.72
C SER A 18 46.86 -43.44 23.83
N GLU A 19 46.96 -44.71 24.19
CA GLU A 19 46.27 -45.80 23.48
C GLU A 19 44.74 -45.76 23.64
N LYS A 20 44.23 -45.02 24.63
CA LYS A 20 42.79 -44.79 24.80
C LYS A 20 42.33 -43.65 23.90
N ALA A 21 41.21 -43.84 23.21
CA ALA A 21 40.56 -42.79 22.44
C ALA A 21 40.15 -41.63 23.35
N GLN A 22 40.41 -40.40 22.90
CA GLN A 22 40.06 -39.17 23.59
C GLN A 22 39.16 -38.34 22.69
N THR A 23 38.13 -37.71 23.25
CA THR A 23 37.20 -36.86 22.50
C THR A 23 37.13 -35.49 23.16
N VAL A 24 37.28 -34.45 22.35
CA VAL A 24 37.08 -33.05 22.74
C VAL A 24 35.95 -32.51 21.89
N THR A 25 34.88 -32.04 22.53
CA THR A 25 33.70 -31.50 21.85
C THR A 25 33.66 -29.99 22.03
N TYR A 26 33.60 -29.25 20.92
CA TYR A 26 33.44 -27.80 20.90
C TYR A 26 31.98 -27.45 20.62
N ILE A 27 31.29 -26.86 21.59
CA ILE A 27 29.90 -26.44 21.48
C ILE A 27 29.85 -24.95 21.14
N TYR A 28 29.19 -24.62 20.03
CA TYR A 28 29.05 -23.26 19.54
C TYR A 28 27.60 -22.77 19.68
N LYS A 29 27.41 -21.50 20.03
CA LYS A 29 26.11 -20.81 19.98
C LYS A 29 26.08 -19.90 18.75
N LYS A 30 25.00 -19.95 17.96
CA LYS A 30 24.78 -19.00 16.86
C LYS A 30 24.56 -17.60 17.43
N ASN A 31 25.24 -16.61 16.86
CA ASN A 31 25.14 -15.21 17.25
C ASN A 31 23.78 -14.65 16.81
N GLU A 32 23.12 -13.92 17.71
CA GLU A 32 21.91 -13.16 17.38
C GLU A 32 22.34 -11.84 16.74
N LEU A 33 22.09 -11.69 15.44
CA LEU A 33 22.34 -10.44 14.74
C LEU A 33 21.22 -9.44 15.09
N PRO A 34 21.55 -8.17 15.34
CA PRO A 34 20.51 -7.16 15.59
C PRO A 34 19.58 -7.08 14.38
N ILE A 35 18.27 -7.19 14.63
CA ILE A 35 17.25 -7.02 13.60
C ILE A 35 17.23 -5.53 13.25
N ALA A 36 17.61 -5.19 12.01
CA ALA A 36 17.54 -3.82 11.54
C ALA A 36 16.08 -3.38 11.40
N THR A 37 15.71 -2.27 12.03
CA THR A 37 14.35 -1.71 11.99
C THR A 37 14.30 -0.41 11.18
N GLY A 38 13.27 -0.25 10.36
CA GLY A 38 12.96 0.97 9.62
C GLY A 38 11.79 1.76 10.22
N LYS A 39 11.61 3.01 9.77
CA LYS A 39 10.48 3.87 10.16
C LYS A 39 9.76 4.45 8.95
N VAL A 40 8.44 4.43 9.01
CA VAL A 40 7.53 5.09 8.07
C VAL A 40 6.74 6.14 8.85
N VAL A 41 6.80 7.40 8.42
CA VAL A 41 6.05 8.52 8.99
C VAL A 41 4.94 8.92 8.03
N VAL A 42 3.70 8.89 8.50
CA VAL A 42 2.52 9.27 7.74
C VAL A 42 2.00 10.61 8.23
N LYS A 43 1.95 11.58 7.32
CA LYS A 43 1.47 12.95 7.56
C LYS A 43 0.11 13.15 6.90
N TYR A 44 -0.72 13.98 7.52
CA TYR A 44 -2.01 14.41 6.98
C TYR A 44 -2.01 15.94 6.97
N ILE A 45 -1.93 16.55 5.78
CA ILE A 45 -1.80 18.00 5.61
C ILE A 45 -2.89 18.55 4.70
N ASP A 46 -3.17 19.84 4.82
CA ASP A 46 -3.96 20.55 3.82
C ASP A 46 -3.11 21.02 2.62
N THR A 47 -3.76 21.64 1.64
CA THR A 47 -3.12 22.21 0.44
C THR A 47 -2.11 23.31 0.74
N GLU A 48 -2.20 23.95 1.91
CA GLU A 48 -1.28 24.99 2.38
C GLU A 48 -0.09 24.40 3.16
N GLY A 49 -0.05 23.07 3.35
CA GLY A 49 1.01 22.39 4.08
C GLY A 49 0.79 22.33 5.59
N LYS A 50 -0.36 22.78 6.09
CA LYS A 50 -0.68 22.74 7.52
C LYS A 50 -1.09 21.33 7.94
N SER A 51 -0.54 20.85 9.05
CA SER A 51 -0.93 19.57 9.64
C SER A 51 -2.40 19.61 10.09
N ILE A 52 -3.18 18.62 9.65
CA ILE A 52 -4.58 18.41 10.02
C ILE A 52 -4.70 17.40 11.17
N LEU A 53 -3.84 16.37 11.16
CA LEU A 53 -3.75 15.34 12.20
C LEU A 53 -2.30 15.15 12.63
N LYS A 54 -2.10 14.62 13.84
CA LYS A 54 -0.79 14.19 14.32
C LYS A 54 -0.20 13.11 13.39
N ASP A 55 1.10 13.22 13.14
CA ASP A 55 1.87 12.24 12.39
C ASP A 55 1.72 10.84 12.99
N VAL A 56 1.53 9.84 12.13
CA VAL A 56 1.51 8.42 12.53
C VAL A 56 2.85 7.81 12.19
N VAL A 57 3.53 7.24 13.19
CA VAL A 57 4.81 6.56 12.99
C VAL A 57 4.56 5.05 13.02
N ARG A 58 5.05 4.36 11.99
CA ARG A 58 5.08 2.89 11.92
C ARG A 58 6.52 2.40 11.85
N THR A 59 6.76 1.28 12.51
CA THR A 59 8.08 0.63 12.57
C THR A 59 7.94 -0.81 12.10
N GLY A 60 8.93 -1.30 11.37
CA GLY A 60 8.98 -2.69 10.92
C GLY A 60 10.42 -3.10 10.64
N THR A 61 10.64 -4.40 10.41
CA THR A 61 11.95 -4.91 10.03
C THR A 61 12.30 -4.43 8.62
N VAL A 62 13.56 -4.04 8.39
CA VAL A 62 14.02 -3.67 7.04
C VAL A 62 13.73 -4.81 6.06
N GLY A 63 13.08 -4.50 4.94
CA GLY A 63 12.64 -5.46 3.92
C GLY A 63 11.20 -5.98 4.08
N GLU A 64 10.57 -5.79 5.25
CA GLU A 64 9.13 -6.07 5.42
C GLU A 64 8.28 -5.08 4.66
N ASP A 65 7.13 -5.54 4.16
CA ASP A 65 6.18 -4.69 3.46
C ASP A 65 5.42 -3.78 4.42
N TYR A 66 5.10 -2.58 3.94
CA TYR A 66 4.13 -1.68 4.55
C TYR A 66 3.07 -1.27 3.54
N ILE A 67 1.88 -0.98 4.07
CA ILE A 67 0.78 -0.35 3.37
C ILE A 67 0.19 0.73 4.25
N THR A 68 -0.18 1.86 3.65
CA THR A 68 -0.83 3.00 4.31
C THR A 68 -2.05 3.41 3.51
N GLU A 69 -3.04 3.98 4.19
CA GLU A 69 -4.31 4.39 3.60
C GLU A 69 -4.66 5.80 4.06
N GLU A 70 -5.41 6.51 3.22
CA GLU A 70 -6.00 7.79 3.57
C GLU A 70 -7.01 7.65 4.71
N LYS A 71 -7.16 8.71 5.48
CA LYS A 71 -8.22 8.81 6.49
C LYS A 71 -9.37 9.66 5.96
N ASN A 72 -10.59 9.29 6.34
CA ASN A 72 -11.72 10.21 6.27
C ASN A 72 -11.57 11.26 7.39
N ILE A 73 -11.52 12.53 7.03
CA ILE A 73 -11.33 13.64 7.97
C ILE A 73 -12.50 14.61 7.79
N SER A 74 -13.28 14.80 8.85
CA SER A 74 -14.45 15.69 8.83
C SER A 74 -14.06 17.12 8.42
N GLY A 75 -14.81 17.69 7.47
CA GLY A 75 -14.55 19.03 6.94
C GLY A 75 -13.42 19.10 5.91
N TYR A 76 -12.88 17.96 5.46
CA TYR A 76 -11.83 17.88 4.44
C TYR A 76 -12.16 16.83 3.38
N THR A 77 -11.68 17.05 2.15
CA THR A 77 -11.77 16.11 1.03
C THR A 77 -10.37 15.65 0.65
N PHE A 78 -10.18 14.34 0.50
CA PHE A 78 -8.89 13.79 0.07
C PHE A 78 -8.54 14.27 -1.35
N GLN A 79 -7.33 14.76 -1.53
CA GLN A 79 -6.86 15.29 -2.82
C GLN A 79 -5.78 14.41 -3.45
N GLY A 80 -4.87 13.86 -2.65
CA GLY A 80 -3.82 13.00 -3.21
C GLY A 80 -2.75 12.63 -2.20
N ILE A 81 -1.82 11.80 -2.66
CA ILE A 81 -0.70 11.29 -1.87
C ILE A 81 0.63 11.77 -2.43
N ARG A 82 1.58 12.08 -1.55
CA ARG A 82 2.99 12.31 -1.87
C ARG A 82 3.83 11.23 -1.19
N GLY A 83 4.74 10.62 -1.95
CA GLY A 83 5.46 9.41 -1.52
C GLY A 83 4.72 8.13 -1.92
N ASN A 84 5.21 6.98 -1.44
CA ASN A 84 4.68 5.66 -1.79
C ASN A 84 3.83 5.12 -0.64
N SER A 85 2.51 4.91 -0.85
CA SER A 85 1.64 4.31 0.20
C SER A 85 1.95 2.85 0.49
N LYS A 86 2.65 2.17 -0.43
CA LYS A 86 3.03 0.77 -0.35
C LYS A 86 4.50 0.64 -0.68
N GLY A 87 5.21 -0.20 0.05
CA GLY A 87 6.64 -0.41 -0.17
C GLY A 87 7.23 -1.31 0.91
N LYS A 88 8.54 -1.26 1.06
CA LYS A 88 9.28 -1.99 2.09
C LYS A 88 9.95 -1.05 3.07
N TYR A 89 10.02 -1.42 4.34
CA TYR A 89 10.82 -0.68 5.32
C TYR A 89 12.29 -0.69 4.88
N THR A 90 12.92 0.47 5.03
CA THR A 90 14.34 0.67 4.75
C THR A 90 15.01 1.15 6.03
N ASP A 91 16.34 1.16 6.04
CA ASP A 91 17.16 1.74 7.10
C ASP A 91 17.00 3.27 7.21
N LYS A 92 16.44 3.92 6.18
CA LYS A 92 16.12 5.35 6.14
C LYS A 92 14.66 5.60 6.53
N ILE A 93 14.42 6.74 7.16
CA ILE A 93 13.05 7.19 7.45
C ILE A 93 12.34 7.50 6.13
N GLN A 94 11.20 6.87 5.91
CA GLN A 94 10.32 7.12 4.78
C GLN A 94 9.15 7.99 5.21
N THR A 95 8.76 8.96 4.39
CA THR A 95 7.63 9.85 4.68
C THR A 95 6.56 9.71 3.60
N ILE A 96 5.33 9.43 4.03
CA ILE A 96 4.13 9.48 3.21
C ILE A 96 3.29 10.66 3.67
N THR A 97 2.78 11.45 2.73
CA THR A 97 1.92 12.59 3.04
C THR A 97 0.61 12.49 2.28
N TYR A 98 -0.50 12.41 3.02
CA TYR A 98 -1.85 12.55 2.48
C TYR A 98 -2.25 14.02 2.50
N VAL A 99 -2.63 14.55 1.34
CA VAL A 99 -2.99 15.95 1.12
C VAL A 99 -4.50 16.08 0.97
N TYR A 100 -5.08 17.09 1.61
CA TYR A 100 -6.52 17.32 1.67
C TYR A 100 -6.89 18.77 1.33
N THR A 101 -8.07 18.96 0.76
CA THR A 101 -8.69 20.28 0.57
C THR A 101 -9.73 20.51 1.66
N LYS A 102 -9.75 21.70 2.28
CA LYS A 102 -10.77 22.06 3.28
C LYS A 102 -12.13 22.29 2.60
N ASN A 103 -13.19 21.72 3.16
CA ASN A 103 -14.54 21.87 2.63
C ASN A 103 -15.12 23.24 3.00
N HIS A 104 -15.79 23.88 2.06
CA HIS A 104 -16.49 25.14 2.31
C HIS A 104 -17.81 24.84 3.00
N ILE A 105 -17.97 25.29 4.24
CA ILE A 105 -19.25 25.21 4.96
C ILE A 105 -20.06 26.45 4.60
N ILE A 106 -21.07 26.29 3.75
CA ILE A 106 -22.13 27.29 3.64
C ILE A 106 -22.92 27.22 4.94
N LYS A 107 -22.69 28.16 5.85
CA LYS A 107 -23.55 28.33 7.02
C LYS A 107 -24.91 28.85 6.51
N PRO A 108 -26.04 28.20 6.81
CA PRO A 108 -27.34 28.83 6.59
C PRO A 108 -27.40 30.02 7.52
N LYS A 109 -27.26 31.23 6.97
CA LYS A 109 -27.62 32.47 7.65
C LYS A 109 -28.96 32.88 7.05
N ASP A 110 -29.91 33.16 7.93
CA ASP A 110 -31.32 33.45 7.66
C ASP A 110 -31.55 34.22 6.35
N GLU A 111 -32.29 33.64 5.40
CA GLU A 111 -33.23 34.36 4.51
C GLU A 111 -34.13 33.38 3.72
N LEU A 112 -35.36 33.27 4.19
CA LEU A 112 -36.55 33.03 3.38
C LEU A 112 -36.67 34.21 2.40
N VAL A 113 -36.70 33.98 1.08
CA VAL A 113 -37.60 34.68 0.12
C VAL A 113 -37.43 34.14 -1.31
N ASN A 114 -38.53 33.49 -1.74
CA ASN A 114 -39.15 33.46 -3.06
C ASN A 114 -38.44 32.82 -4.27
N SER A 115 -38.81 31.56 -4.55
CA SER A 115 -38.90 31.03 -5.91
C SER A 115 -40.30 30.49 -6.17
N GLY A 116 -41.23 31.42 -6.38
CA GLY A 116 -42.43 31.15 -7.15
C GLY A 116 -42.15 31.33 -8.64
N THR A 117 -41.95 30.23 -9.37
CA THR A 117 -42.30 30.19 -10.80
C THR A 117 -42.96 28.86 -11.14
N LYS A 118 -44.28 28.96 -11.25
CA LYS A 118 -45.22 28.00 -11.81
C LYS A 118 -44.94 27.79 -13.30
N ILE A 119 -44.67 26.56 -13.72
CA ILE A 119 -45.00 26.06 -15.07
C ILE A 119 -45.69 24.70 -14.91
N ILE A 120 -46.90 24.60 -15.45
CA ILE A 120 -47.77 23.41 -15.43
C ILE A 120 -47.90 22.88 -16.87
N ASN A 121 -48.21 21.57 -17.00
CA ASN A 121 -48.91 20.86 -18.10
C ASN A 121 -47.98 20.08 -19.08
N LYS A 122 -48.25 18.85 -19.54
CA LYS A 122 -49.29 17.81 -19.32
C LYS A 122 -48.88 16.55 -20.15
N THR A 123 -49.38 15.38 -19.73
CA THR A 123 -49.70 14.14 -20.51
C THR A 123 -48.63 13.10 -20.94
N ASN A 124 -48.81 11.89 -20.38
CA ASN A 124 -48.42 10.52 -20.86
C ASN A 124 -49.41 10.07 -22.00
N PRO A 125 -49.29 8.95 -22.79
CA PRO A 125 -48.70 7.64 -22.43
C PRO A 125 -48.15 6.66 -23.52
N LYS A 126 -47.61 5.51 -23.02
CA LYS A 126 -47.68 4.12 -23.58
C LYS A 126 -46.63 3.76 -24.67
N VAL A 127 -45.87 2.65 -24.59
CA VAL A 127 -46.31 1.28 -24.98
C VAL A 127 -45.15 0.25 -24.78
N LYS A 128 -45.47 -0.87 -24.11
CA LYS A 128 -45.12 -2.32 -24.30
C LYS A 128 -43.64 -2.74 -24.50
N ASN A 129 -43.18 -3.93 -24.13
CA ASN A 129 -43.68 -5.12 -23.40
C ASN A 129 -42.50 -6.12 -23.32
N SER A 130 -42.56 -7.06 -22.36
CA SER A 130 -42.14 -8.48 -22.50
C SER A 130 -40.62 -8.75 -22.60
N SER A 131 -40.00 -9.73 -21.95
CA SER A 131 -40.45 -10.81 -21.07
C SER A 131 -39.21 -11.46 -20.46
N SER A 132 -39.39 -11.95 -19.24
CA SER A 132 -38.53 -12.73 -18.37
C SER A 132 -37.97 -14.02 -18.98
N GLU A 133 -36.73 -14.38 -18.57
CA GLU A 133 -36.47 -15.70 -17.96
C GLU A 133 -35.28 -15.64 -16.99
N LYS A 134 -35.41 -16.37 -15.89
CA LYS A 134 -34.68 -16.26 -14.62
C LYS A 134 -33.96 -17.58 -14.35
N SER A 135 -32.70 -17.52 -13.93
CA SER A 135 -32.12 -18.49 -12.97
C SER A 135 -30.94 -17.87 -12.18
N GLN A 136 -31.23 -17.58 -10.90
CA GLN A 136 -30.41 -17.61 -9.65
C GLN A 136 -28.94 -17.11 -9.71
N LYS A 137 -28.58 -15.89 -9.28
CA LYS A 137 -28.42 -15.24 -7.93
C LYS A 137 -27.12 -15.56 -7.15
N LEU A 138 -26.25 -14.54 -7.02
CA LEU A 138 -25.49 -14.14 -5.82
C LEU A 138 -25.44 -12.58 -5.74
N PRO A 139 -25.29 -11.97 -4.54
CA PRO A 139 -25.85 -10.63 -4.23
C PRO A 139 -25.03 -9.41 -4.71
N GLU A 140 -25.76 -8.33 -5.01
CA GLU A 140 -25.27 -6.98 -5.34
C GLU A 140 -24.73 -6.21 -4.13
N THR A 141 -23.80 -5.28 -4.42
CA THR A 141 -23.80 -3.97 -3.76
C THR A 141 -23.73 -2.85 -4.82
N GLY A 142 -24.89 -2.22 -5.07
CA GLY A 142 -25.09 -0.80 -5.39
C GLY A 142 -24.44 -0.16 -6.62
N GLU A 143 -25.21 -0.03 -7.72
CA GLU A 143 -25.01 0.87 -8.87
C GLU A 143 -24.88 2.38 -8.45
N ASN A 144 -24.31 3.33 -9.24
CA ASN A 144 -24.91 3.97 -10.43
C ASN A 144 -23.88 4.48 -11.48
N LYS A 145 -24.05 4.07 -12.75
CA LYS A 145 -23.44 4.64 -13.99
C LYS A 145 -23.83 6.13 -14.16
N LYS A 146 -23.03 7.03 -14.75
CA LYS A 146 -22.47 7.03 -16.12
C LYS A 146 -21.28 8.02 -16.23
N ARG A 147 -20.08 7.55 -16.59
CA ARG A 147 -19.25 8.17 -17.65
C ARG A 147 -18.31 7.13 -18.26
N SER A 148 -18.16 7.29 -19.56
CA SER A 148 -17.62 6.39 -20.55
C SER A 148 -16.10 6.56 -20.69
N ILE A 149 -15.41 5.48 -21.12
CA ILE A 149 -14.18 5.50 -21.98
C ILE A 149 -12.86 5.82 -21.22
N LEU A 150 -11.71 5.12 -21.32
CA LEU A 150 -11.10 4.22 -22.31
C LEU A 150 -10.01 3.36 -21.61
N PHE A 151 -9.79 2.11 -22.02
CA PHE A 151 -8.63 1.31 -21.59
C PHE A 151 -7.34 1.80 -22.28
N PHE A 152 -6.28 2.10 -21.53
CA PHE A 152 -4.92 2.16 -22.07
C PHE A 152 -4.10 0.99 -21.52
N ILE A 153 -4.12 -0.10 -22.26
CA ILE A 153 -3.17 -1.21 -22.12
C ILE A 153 -1.87 -0.74 -22.77
N SER A 154 -0.91 -0.23 -21.99
CA SER A 154 0.44 -0.04 -22.52
C SER A 154 1.15 -1.39 -22.53
N GLY A 155 1.28 -1.95 -23.74
CA GLY A 155 1.88 -3.25 -24.01
C GLY A 155 3.34 -3.34 -23.61
N LEU A 156 3.70 -4.51 -23.07
CA LEU A 156 5.05 -4.98 -22.88
C LEU A 156 5.54 -5.53 -24.24
N THR A 157 6.41 -4.81 -24.95
CA THR A 157 7.10 -5.38 -26.12
C THR A 157 8.43 -6.00 -25.68
N LEU A 158 8.54 -7.33 -25.80
CA LEU A 158 9.83 -8.02 -25.75
C LEU A 158 10.60 -7.74 -27.04
N ILE A 159 11.77 -7.12 -26.95
CA ILE A 159 12.73 -7.07 -28.05
C ILE A 159 13.54 -8.37 -27.99
N THR A 160 13.32 -9.26 -28.95
CA THR A 160 14.17 -10.43 -29.18
C THR A 160 15.33 -10.02 -30.10
N LEU A 161 16.56 -10.10 -29.58
CA LEU A 161 17.79 -9.85 -30.33
C LEU A 161 18.27 -11.17 -30.96
N GLY A 162 18.13 -11.31 -32.28
CA GLY A 162 18.71 -12.41 -33.05
C GLY A 162 20.05 -12.01 -33.67
N PRO A 163 21.03 -12.93 -33.82
CA PRO A 163 22.37 -12.59 -34.27
C PRO A 163 22.44 -12.35 -35.79
N LEU A 164 23.18 -11.31 -36.18
CA LEU A 164 23.49 -10.98 -37.56
C LEU A 164 24.66 -11.86 -38.04
N GLY A 165 24.34 -12.87 -38.85
CA GLY A 165 25.32 -13.61 -39.65
C GLY A 165 25.20 -13.17 -41.12
N GLY A 166 26.30 -12.69 -41.70
CA GLY A 166 26.37 -12.32 -43.11
C GLY A 166 27.81 -12.15 -43.58
N SER A 167 28.35 -13.22 -44.19
CA SER A 167 29.58 -13.23 -44.99
C SER A 167 29.42 -12.45 -46.31
N VAL A 168 30.56 -12.31 -47.00
CA VAL A 168 30.84 -11.88 -48.40
C VAL A 168 31.60 -10.54 -48.38
N LYS A 169 32.89 -10.48 -48.73
CA LYS A 169 33.52 -10.98 -49.97
C LYS A 169 34.99 -11.33 -49.73
#